data_AF-A0A963PBX8-F1
#
_entry.id   AF-A0A963PBX8-F1
#
_cell.length_a   1.000
_cell.length_b   1.000
_cell.length_c   1.000
_cell.angle_alpha   90.00
_cell.angle_beta   90.00
_cell.angle_gamma   90.00
#
_symmetry.space_group_name_H-M   'P 1'
#
loop_
_entity.id
_entity.type
_entity.pdbx_description
1 polymer ?
#
loop_
_entity_poly.entity_id
_entity_poly.type
_entity_poly.pdbx_seq_one_letter_code
_entity_poly.pdbx_strand_id
1 'polypeptide(L)' 'MIDDILNLAEMPIAELPPLALEKAGLSLLDWMVCGWAGRDEPLAEKLRALAAREAGTEVATLIGGGKAPTRMAAEWPRW' A
#
# COMPACT_ATOMS: atom_id res chain seq x y z
N MET A 1 -22.50 -9.75 -9.83
CA MET A 1 -21.01 -9.74 -9.79
C MET A 1 -20.45 -8.36 -9.52
N ILE A 2 -20.71 -7.33 -10.34
CA ILE A 2 -20.23 -5.97 -10.02
C ILE A 2 -20.97 -5.40 -8.81
N ASP A 3 -22.28 -5.65 -8.69
CA ASP A 3 -23.09 -5.21 -7.56
C ASP A 3 -22.62 -5.84 -6.24
N ASP A 4 -22.19 -7.09 -6.26
CA ASP A 4 -21.66 -7.78 -5.07
C ASP A 4 -20.36 -7.13 -4.57
N ILE A 5 -19.51 -6.66 -5.48
CA ILE A 5 -18.27 -5.94 -5.14
C ILE A 5 -18.59 -4.55 -4.57
N LEU A 6 -19.55 -3.83 -5.17
CA LEU A 6 -19.98 -2.53 -4.67
C LEU A 6 -20.58 -2.66 -3.26
N ASN A 7 -21.47 -3.64 -3.06
CA ASN A 7 -22.07 -3.91 -1.76
C ASN A 7 -21.02 -4.25 -0.69
N LEU A 8 -19.98 -5.03 -1.04
CA LEU A 8 -18.90 -5.34 -0.12
C LEU A 8 -18.05 -4.09 0.21
N ALA A 9 -17.78 -3.24 -0.78
CA ALA A 9 -16.99 -2.02 -0.59
C ALA A 9 -17.73 -0.96 0.26
N GLU A 10 -19.05 -0.94 0.20
CA GLU A 10 -19.91 -0.03 0.96
C GLU A 10 -20.29 -0.57 2.35
N MET A 11 -19.93 -1.82 2.69
CA MET A 11 -20.26 -2.46 3.95
C MET A 11 -19.75 -1.64 5.15
N PRO A 12 -20.61 -1.29 6.13
CA PRO A 12 -20.18 -0.59 7.34
C PRO A 12 -19.16 -1.41 8.12
N ILE A 13 -18.16 -0.75 8.72
CA ILE A 13 -17.12 -1.42 9.52
C ILE A 13 -17.73 -2.27 10.66
N ALA A 14 -18.85 -1.83 11.23
CA ALA A 14 -19.55 -2.54 12.31
C ALA A 14 -20.11 -3.90 11.87
N GLU A 15 -20.28 -4.13 10.57
CA GLU A 15 -20.79 -5.37 9.98
C GLU A 15 -19.66 -6.29 9.48
N LEU A 16 -18.41 -5.81 9.47
CA LEU A 16 -17.27 -6.61 9.05
C LEU A 16 -17.01 -7.76 10.05
N PRO A 17 -16.81 -9.01 9.58
CA PRO A 17 -16.53 -10.14 10.47
C PRO A 17 -15.27 -9.90 11.30
N PRO A 18 -15.29 -10.08 12.64
CA PRO A 18 -14.14 -9.82 13.50
C PRO A 18 -12.87 -10.59 13.08
N LEU A 19 -13.02 -11.86 12.70
CA LEU A 19 -11.90 -12.69 12.21
C LEU A 19 -11.29 -12.14 10.90
N ALA A 20 -12.08 -11.49 10.05
CA ALA A 20 -11.56 -10.88 8.83
C ALA A 20 -10.71 -9.64 9.16
N LEU A 21 -11.14 -8.83 10.13
CA LEU A 21 -10.38 -7.68 10.61
C LEU A 21 -9.05 -8.10 11.27
N GLU A 22 -9.05 -9.15 12.09
CA GLU A 22 -7.84 -9.70 12.68
C GLU A 22 -6.84 -10.15 11.61
N LYS A 23 -7.32 -10.90 10.61
CA LYS A 23 -6.48 -11.34 9.47
C LYS A 23 -5.98 -10.18 8.63
N ALA A 24 -6.80 -9.14 8.41
CA ALA A 24 -6.37 -7.94 7.70
C ALA A 24 -5.25 -7.21 8.46
N GLY A 25 -5.34 -7.13 9.79
CA GLY A 25 -4.28 -6.58 10.63
C GLY A 25 -2.97 -7.36 10.53
N LEU A 26 -3.03 -8.70 10.57
CA LEU A 26 -1.85 -9.55 10.39
C LEU A 26 -1.25 -9.42 8.99
N SER A 27 -2.11 -9.37 7.95
CA SER A 27 -1.68 -9.14 6.58
C SER A 27 -1.01 -7.78 6.41
N LEU A 28 -1.54 -6.73 7.04
CA LEU A 28 -0.93 -5.40 7.02
C LEU A 28 0.45 -5.42 7.68
N LEU A 29 0.58 -6.09 8.84
CA LEU A 29 1.86 -6.23 9.52
C LEU A 29 2.90 -6.93 8.65
N ASP A 30 2.52 -8.05 8.03
CA ASP A 30 3.37 -8.80 7.10
C ASP A 30 3.87 -7.90 5.95
N TRP A 31 2.97 -7.15 5.32
CA TRP A 31 3.32 -6.22 4.24
C TRP A 31 4.29 -5.13 4.70
N MET A 32 4.07 -4.55 5.89
CA MET A 32 4.95 -3.51 6.44
C MET A 32 6.35 -4.05 6.74
N VAL A 33 6.45 -5.26 7.32
CA VAL A 33 7.73 -5.90 7.63
C VAL A 33 8.47 -6.27 6.34
N CYS A 34 7.80 -6.92 5.39
CA CYS A 34 8.38 -7.30 4.10
C CYS A 34 8.84 -6.08 3.31
N GLY A 35 8.00 -5.04 3.22
CA GLY A 35 8.35 -3.80 2.53
C GLY A 35 9.55 -3.12 3.18
N TRP A 36 9.61 -3.08 4.51
CA TRP A 36 10.75 -2.50 5.23
C TRP A 36 12.03 -3.30 5.05
N ALA A 37 11.97 -4.62 5.10
CA ALA A 37 13.13 -5.49 4.87
C ALA A 37 13.69 -5.31 3.44
N GLY A 38 12.82 -5.16 2.45
CA GLY A 38 13.21 -4.92 1.06
C GLY A 38 13.52 -3.46 0.71
N ARG A 39 13.54 -2.53 1.68
CA ARG A 39 13.64 -1.08 1.39
C ARG A 39 14.93 -0.69 0.66
N ASP A 40 16.00 -1.46 0.86
CA ASP A 40 17.35 -1.22 0.35
C ASP A 40 17.67 -2.10 -0.89
N GLU A 41 16.67 -2.82 -1.41
CA GLU A 41 16.83 -3.60 -2.65
C GLU A 41 17.01 -2.68 -3.86
N PRO A 42 17.80 -3.10 -4.90
CA PRO A 42 18.06 -2.26 -6.07
C PRO A 42 16.80 -1.80 -6.83
N LEU A 43 15.71 -2.57 -6.75
CA LEU A 43 14.43 -2.20 -7.34
C LEU A 43 13.77 -1.05 -6.56
N ALA A 44 13.81 -1.08 -5.23
CA ALA A 44 13.23 -0.05 -4.39
C ALA A 44 13.91 1.31 -4.62
N GLU A 45 15.24 1.32 -4.81
CA GLU A 45 15.99 2.52 -5.18
C GLU A 45 15.54 3.10 -6.52
N LYS A 46 15.42 2.25 -7.56
CA LYS A 46 14.98 2.67 -8.91
C LYS A 46 13.57 3.24 -8.90
N LEU A 47 12.65 2.66 -8.13
CA LEU A 47 11.28 3.14 -8.02
C LEU A 47 11.19 4.47 -7.26
N ARG A 48 11.98 4.66 -6.20
CA ARG A 48 12.10 5.98 -5.54
C ARG A 48 12.67 7.03 -6.49
N ALA A 49 13.68 6.68 -7.29
CA ALA A 49 14.21 7.57 -8.31
C ALA A 49 13.18 7.90 -9.41
N LEU A 50 12.35 6.95 -9.81
CA LEU A 50 11.24 7.18 -10.73
C LEU A 50 10.20 8.13 -10.13
N ALA A 51 9.80 7.90 -8.87
CA ALA A 51 8.85 8.76 -8.16
C ALA A 51 9.35 10.20 -8.04
N ALA A 52 10.64 10.39 -7.75
CA ALA A 52 11.25 11.72 -7.72
C ALA A 52 11.25 12.42 -9.09
N ARG A 53 11.33 11.66 -10.20
CA ARG A 53 11.32 12.19 -11.56
C ARG A 53 9.94 12.54 -12.08
N GLU A 54 8.89 11.84 -11.67
CA GLU A 54 7.52 12.13 -12.09
C GLU A 54 6.99 13.47 -11.57
N ALA A 55 7.54 13.98 -10.46
CA ALA A 55 7.10 15.18 -9.76
C ALA A 55 5.60 15.15 -9.36
N GLY A 56 5.09 16.25 -8.80
CA GLY A 56 3.71 16.38 -8.32
C GLY A 56 3.60 16.52 -6.80
N THR A 57 2.37 16.53 -6.28
CA THR A 57 2.15 16.82 -4.86
C THR A 57 2.55 15.65 -3.97
N GLU A 58 3.53 15.87 -3.10
CA GLU A 58 4.07 14.88 -2.15
C GLU A 58 3.14 14.66 -0.94
N VAL A 59 2.06 13.91 -1.15
CA VAL A 59 1.02 13.68 -0.13
C VAL A 59 1.08 12.29 0.50
N ALA A 60 1.72 11.31 -0.14
CA ALA A 60 1.80 9.94 0.33
C ALA A 60 3.23 9.56 0.73
N THR A 61 3.38 8.68 1.72
CA THR A 61 4.68 8.27 2.27
C THR A 61 5.20 7.04 1.53
N LEU A 62 6.51 7.00 1.27
CA LEU A 62 7.19 5.84 0.71
C LEU A 62 7.83 4.98 1.80
N ILE A 63 7.83 3.67 1.61
CA ILE A 63 8.62 2.76 2.45
C ILE A 63 10.11 3.03 2.19
N GLY A 64 10.89 3.13 3.27
CA GLY A 64 12.28 3.58 3.22
C GLY A 64 12.45 5.10 3.27
N GLY A 65 11.36 5.87 3.34
CA GLY A 65 11.37 7.30 3.58
C GLY A 65 11.11 8.15 2.34
N GLY A 66 10.81 9.43 2.58
CA GLY A 66 10.37 10.39 1.56
C GLY A 66 8.86 10.35 1.32
N LYS A 67 8.42 11.25 0.44
CA LYS A 67 7.03 11.35 0.00
C LYS A 67 6.96 11.41 -1.51
N ALA A 68 5.80 11.05 -2.05
CA ALA A 68 5.52 11.07 -3.48
C ALA A 68 4.02 11.34 -3.73
N PRO A 69 3.63 11.63 -4.98
CA PRO A 69 2.22 11.59 -5.37
C PRO A 69 1.60 10.23 -5.04
N THR A 70 0.32 10.22 -4.66
CA THR A 70 -0.40 8.99 -4.24
C THR A 70 -0.26 7.86 -5.24
N ARG A 71 -0.36 8.16 -6.54
CA ARG A 71 -0.23 7.15 -7.61
C ARG A 71 1.13 6.46 -7.59
N MET A 72 2.19 7.21 -7.28
CA MET A 72 3.56 6.68 -7.25
C MET A 72 3.85 5.95 -5.94
N ALA A 73 3.25 6.39 -4.82
CA ALA A 73 3.39 5.70 -3.55
C ALA A 73 2.61 4.37 -3.48
N ALA A 74 1.56 4.21 -4.28
CA ALA A 74 0.78 2.98 -4.37
C ALA A 74 1.48 1.86 -5.17
N GLU A 75 2.40 2.23 -6.07
CA GLU A 75 3.16 1.32 -6.92
C GLU A 75 4.35 0.73 -6.14
N TRP A 76 4.08 -0.22 -5.25
CA TRP A 76 5.13 -1.05 -4.63
C TRP A 76 5.32 -2.35 -5.42
N PRO A 77 6.56 -2.80 -5.68
CA PRO A 77 6.79 -4.01 -6.45
C PRO A 77 6.32 -5.20 -5.63
N ARG A 78 5.31 -5.91 -6.16
CA ARG A 78 4.96 -7.25 -5.71
C ARG A 78 6.06 -8.18 -6.22
N TRP A 79 6.84 -8.74 -5.29
CA TRP A 79 7.59 -9.97 -5.56
C TRP A 79 6.63 -11.14 -5.65
#